data_AF-A0A5E4MZG3-F1
#
_entry.id   AF-A0A5E4MZG3-F1
#
_cell.length_a   1.000
_cell.length_b   1.000
_cell.length_c   1.000
_cell.angle_alpha   90.00
_cell.angle_beta   90.00
_cell.angle_gamma   90.00
#
_symmetry.space_group_name_H-M   'P 1'
#
loop_
_entity.id
_entity.type
_entity.pdbx_description
1 polymer ?
#
loop_
_entity_poly.entity_id
_entity_poly.type
_entity_poly.pdbx_seq_one_letter_code
_entity_poly.pdbx_strand_id
1 'polypeptide(L)'
;MDNLSVANGIGTSELAVGASLLSRPGNEFGNDEKVEMLWAIKAFEHAEIYFNLICSVDPKLLKLTPHDDKIYNEFRRLFPDLQLDILDENDVKSDVSKIKWRRFSDLYKNMENYNVGTLIRKDIRGGYDDANSFIVVRIQFYAIELARNREGLNDVHFFVNNSDK
;
A
#
# COMPACT_ATOMS: atom_id res chain seq x y z
N MET A 1 -15.25 -32.45 21.86
CA MET A 1 -15.23 -31.82 20.52
C MET A 1 -14.98 -30.36 20.79
N ASP A 2 -13.69 -30.02 20.80
CA ASP A 2 -13.20 -28.77 21.37
C ASP A 2 -13.41 -27.62 20.39
N ASN A 3 -14.07 -26.57 20.89
CA ASN A 3 -14.24 -25.31 20.20
C ASN A 3 -12.91 -24.56 20.17
N LEU A 4 -12.54 -24.12 18.97
CA LEU A 4 -11.40 -23.25 18.69
C LEU A 4 -11.46 -21.96 19.52
N SER A 5 -10.62 -21.91 20.54
CA SER A 5 -10.08 -20.68 21.11
C SER A 5 -8.66 -20.50 20.56
N VAL A 6 -8.51 -19.77 19.47
CA VAL A 6 -7.21 -19.21 19.08
C VAL A 6 -7.32 -17.69 19.14
N ALA A 7 -7.43 -17.20 20.37
CA ALA A 7 -7.07 -15.84 20.74
C ALA A 7 -6.11 -15.95 21.93
N ASN A 8 -4.86 -16.33 21.67
CA ASN A 8 -3.78 -16.23 22.65
C ASN A 8 -2.76 -15.22 22.15
N GLY A 9 -2.57 -14.19 22.97
CA GLY A 9 -1.88 -12.96 22.64
C GLY A 9 -0.44 -13.15 22.20
N ILE A 10 -0.10 -12.44 21.14
CA ILE A 10 1.28 -12.21 20.72
C ILE A 10 1.91 -11.29 21.78
N GLY A 11 2.95 -11.76 22.46
CA GLY A 11 3.63 -10.98 23.50
C GLY A 11 4.24 -9.71 22.92
N THR A 12 4.29 -8.63 23.71
CA THR A 12 4.90 -7.35 23.31
C THR A 12 6.36 -7.51 22.84
N SER A 13 7.05 -8.53 23.35
CA SER A 13 8.39 -8.93 22.91
C SER A 13 8.44 -9.51 21.50
N GLU A 14 7.47 -10.35 21.11
CA GLU A 14 7.41 -10.96 19.76
C GLU A 14 7.01 -9.93 18.71
N LEU A 15 6.10 -9.00 19.06
CA LEU A 15 5.77 -7.83 18.24
C LEU A 15 6.98 -6.93 18.01
N ALA A 16 7.81 -6.70 19.04
CA ALA A 16 9.03 -5.90 18.93
C ALA A 16 10.11 -6.60 18.07
N VAL A 17 10.26 -7.92 18.22
CA VAL A 17 11.16 -8.73 17.38
C VAL A 17 10.69 -8.70 15.92
N GLY A 18 9.39 -8.85 15.67
CA GLY A 18 8.79 -8.72 14.34
C GLY A 18 9.06 -7.34 13.73
N ALA A 19 8.78 -6.26 14.45
CA ALA A 19 9.02 -4.90 13.95
C ALA A 19 10.51 -4.65 13.62
N SER A 20 11.43 -5.16 14.44
CA SER A 20 12.88 -5.03 14.20
C SER A 20 13.40 -5.93 13.07
N LEU A 21 12.74 -7.05 12.78
CA LEU A 21 13.11 -7.94 11.68
C LEU A 21 12.71 -7.32 10.34
N LEU A 22 11.55 -6.69 10.28
CA LEU A 22 10.95 -6.18 9.04
C LEU A 22 11.50 -4.81 8.62
N SER A 23 12.22 -4.10 9.49
CA SER A 23 12.90 -2.83 9.18
C SER A 23 14.29 -3.01 8.57
N ARG A 24 14.83 -4.24 8.57
CA ARG A 24 16.14 -4.57 8.01
C ARG A 24 16.06 -4.84 6.50
N PRO A 25 17.12 -4.53 5.73
CA PRO A 25 17.11 -4.70 4.29
C PRO A 25 17.03 -6.18 3.91
N GLY A 26 16.15 -6.50 2.96
CA GLY A 26 15.80 -7.88 2.59
C GLY A 26 16.94 -8.77 2.08
N ASN A 27 18.10 -8.19 1.75
CA ASN A 27 19.30 -8.94 1.39
C ASN A 27 19.99 -9.60 2.59
N GLU A 28 19.62 -9.26 3.84
CA GLU A 28 20.15 -9.85 5.07
C GLU A 28 19.44 -11.15 5.46
N PHE A 29 18.24 -11.40 4.93
CA PHE A 29 17.44 -12.59 5.20
C PHE A 29 17.35 -13.42 3.91
N GLY A 30 18.34 -14.26 3.66
CA GLY A 30 18.29 -15.14 2.49
C GLY A 30 17.01 -16.00 2.53
N ASN A 31 16.10 -15.81 1.56
CA ASN A 31 14.89 -16.59 1.28
C ASN A 31 14.26 -17.34 2.48
N ASP A 32 14.11 -16.67 3.63
CA ASP A 32 13.54 -17.26 4.84
C ASP A 32 12.02 -17.15 4.74
N GLU A 33 11.37 -18.29 4.53
CA GLU A 33 9.91 -18.43 4.38
C GLU A 33 9.14 -17.73 5.51
N LYS A 34 9.68 -17.71 6.73
CA LYS A 34 9.03 -17.02 7.86
C LYS A 34 9.07 -15.50 7.72
N VAL A 35 10.17 -14.96 7.19
CA VAL A 35 10.30 -13.51 6.93
C VAL A 35 9.35 -13.08 5.82
N GLU A 36 9.25 -13.88 4.76
CA GLU A 36 8.31 -13.63 3.67
C GLU A 36 6.86 -13.68 4.14
N MET A 37 6.51 -14.68 4.97
CA MET A 37 5.18 -14.77 5.58
C MET A 37 4.86 -13.55 6.44
N LEU A 38 5.80 -13.08 7.27
CA LEU A 38 5.60 -11.88 8.09
C LEU A 38 5.44 -10.62 7.24
N TRP A 39 6.20 -10.47 6.15
CA TRP A 39 6.01 -9.37 5.20
C TRP A 39 4.64 -9.43 4.52
N ALA A 40 4.19 -10.61 4.09
CA ALA A 40 2.88 -10.79 3.48
C ALA A 40 1.75 -10.39 4.45
N ILE A 41 1.83 -10.84 5.71
CA ILE A 41 0.87 -10.46 6.76
C ILE A 41 0.85 -8.94 6.94
N LYS A 42 2.02 -8.29 7.06
CA LYS A 42 2.07 -6.82 7.22
C LYS A 42 1.59 -6.04 6.00
N ALA A 43 1.87 -6.53 4.80
CA ALA A 43 1.37 -5.92 3.57
C ALA A 43 -0.16 -6.00 3.50
N PHE A 44 -0.75 -7.15 3.90
CA PHE A 44 -2.19 -7.35 3.95
C PHE A 44 -2.86 -6.51 5.04
N GLU A 45 -2.33 -6.50 6.27
CA GLU A 45 -2.83 -5.64 7.36
C GLU A 45 -2.88 -4.16 6.94
N HIS A 46 -1.82 -3.67 6.30
CA HIS A 46 -1.78 -2.30 5.79
C HIS A 46 -2.86 -2.04 4.72
N ALA A 47 -3.06 -3.01 3.82
CA ALA A 47 -4.06 -2.91 2.76
C ALA A 47 -5.48 -2.85 3.32
N GLU A 48 -5.81 -3.71 4.30
CA GLU A 48 -7.11 -3.72 4.98
C GLU A 48 -7.36 -2.42 5.73
N ILE A 49 -6.38 -1.93 6.50
CA ILE A 49 -6.51 -0.66 7.23
C ILE A 49 -6.81 0.48 6.26
N TYR A 50 -6.04 0.60 5.18
CA TYR A 50 -6.26 1.64 4.19
C TYR A 50 -7.63 1.51 3.50
N PHE A 51 -8.03 0.29 3.14
CA PHE A 51 -9.33 0.05 2.51
C PHE A 51 -10.49 0.46 3.41
N ASN A 52 -10.41 0.10 4.70
CA ASN A 52 -11.42 0.51 5.69
C ASN A 52 -11.50 2.03 5.84
N LEU A 53 -10.38 2.74 5.76
CA LEU A 53 -10.37 4.21 5.81
C LEU A 53 -11.12 4.82 4.62
N ILE A 54 -10.80 4.43 3.38
CA ILE A 54 -11.48 4.99 2.19
C ILE A 54 -12.96 4.61 2.09
N CYS A 55 -13.35 3.49 2.72
CA CYS A 55 -14.74 3.07 2.85
C CYS A 55 -15.53 3.88 3.89
N SER A 56 -14.86 4.43 4.91
CA SER A 56 -15.52 5.00 6.09
C SER A 56 -15.52 6.52 6.16
N VAL A 57 -14.56 7.17 5.49
CA VAL A 57 -14.41 8.63 5.48
C VAL A 57 -14.14 9.12 4.05
N ASP A 58 -14.44 10.39 3.79
CA ASP A 58 -14.14 11.03 2.49
C ASP A 58 -12.63 10.89 2.19
N PRO A 59 -12.25 10.15 1.12
CA PRO A 59 -10.85 9.90 0.79
C PRO A 59 -10.04 11.17 0.57
N LYS A 60 -10.66 12.29 0.15
CA LYS A 60 -9.97 13.57 -0.07
C LYS A 60 -9.48 14.21 1.22
N LEU A 61 -10.07 13.85 2.36
CA LEU A 61 -9.67 14.34 3.68
C LEU A 61 -8.54 13.51 4.29
N LEU A 62 -8.23 12.34 3.75
CA LEU A 62 -7.17 11.48 4.26
C LEU A 62 -5.79 12.12 4.07
N LYS A 63 -5.01 12.13 5.15
CA LYS A 63 -3.58 12.45 5.15
C LYS A 63 -2.80 11.17 5.35
N LEU A 64 -2.07 10.73 4.33
CA LEU A 64 -1.29 9.49 4.40
C LEU A 64 0.11 9.77 4.96
N THR A 65 0.64 10.96 4.71
CA THR A 65 1.98 11.37 5.09
C THR A 65 2.07 12.88 5.35
N PRO A 66 3.11 13.37 6.05
CA PRO A 66 3.40 14.80 6.13
C PRO A 66 3.81 15.45 4.79
N HIS A 67 4.03 14.67 3.74
CA HIS A 67 4.57 15.11 2.45
C HIS A 67 3.61 14.91 1.28
N ASP A 68 2.32 14.70 1.54
CA ASP A 68 1.33 14.30 0.54
C ASP A 68 1.30 15.22 -0.69
N ASP A 69 1.35 16.54 -0.49
CA ASP A 69 1.32 17.50 -1.60
C ASP A 69 2.55 17.36 -2.50
N LYS A 70 3.73 17.17 -1.91
CA LYS A 70 4.97 16.97 -2.65
C LYS A 70 4.95 15.65 -3.41
N ILE A 71 4.49 14.57 -2.76
CA ILE A 71 4.36 13.24 -3.36
C ILE A 71 3.43 13.29 -4.57
N TYR A 72 2.23 13.85 -4.40
CA TYR A 72 1.23 13.97 -5.47
C TYR A 72 1.74 14.81 -6.64
N ASN A 73 2.30 15.98 -6.38
CA ASN A 73 2.77 16.89 -7.43
C ASN A 73 3.92 16.29 -8.24
N GLU A 74 4.91 15.67 -7.59
CA GLU A 74 6.02 15.01 -8.30
C GLU A 74 5.55 13.78 -9.07
N PHE A 75 4.62 13.02 -8.50
CA PHE A 75 4.01 11.87 -9.17
C PHE A 75 3.33 12.31 -10.46
N ARG A 76 2.40 13.28 -10.42
CA ARG A 76 1.71 13.77 -11.62
C ARG A 76 2.62 14.51 -12.59
N ARG A 77 3.74 15.08 -12.14
CA ARG A 77 4.76 15.64 -13.03
C ARG A 77 5.50 14.55 -13.83
N LEU A 78 5.78 13.39 -13.22
CA LEU A 78 6.49 12.28 -13.88
C LEU A 78 5.57 11.33 -14.65
N PHE A 79 4.32 11.23 -14.21
CA PHE A 79 3.29 10.32 -14.72
C PHE A 79 1.98 11.09 -14.98
N PRO A 80 2.00 12.09 -15.88
CA PRO A 80 0.83 12.95 -16.13
C PRO A 80 -0.38 12.13 -16.63
N ASP A 81 -0.12 11.17 -17.52
CA ASP A 81 -1.17 10.42 -18.23
C ASP A 81 -1.38 9.01 -17.66
N LEU A 82 -0.77 8.66 -16.52
CA LEU A 82 -0.94 7.33 -15.94
C LEU A 82 -2.39 7.13 -15.48
N GLN A 83 -3.02 6.08 -16.02
CA GLN A 83 -4.37 5.66 -15.67
C GLN A 83 -4.39 5.01 -14.29
N LEU A 84 -5.35 5.40 -13.45
CA LEU A 84 -5.38 5.01 -12.03
C LEU A 84 -6.65 4.26 -11.60
N ASP A 85 -7.72 4.29 -12.38
CA ASP A 85 -8.95 3.53 -12.10
C ASP A 85 -8.74 2.04 -12.35
N ILE A 86 -8.15 1.68 -13.49
CA ILE A 86 -7.66 0.35 -13.81
C ILE A 86 -6.15 0.46 -14.07
N LEU A 87 -5.37 0.11 -13.06
CA LEU A 87 -3.91 0.19 -13.09
C LEU A 87 -3.32 -1.08 -13.72
N ASP A 88 -2.62 -0.92 -14.84
CA ASP A 88 -1.83 -2.00 -15.44
C ASP A 88 -0.57 -2.25 -14.61
N GLU A 89 -0.34 -3.50 -14.25
CA GLU A 89 0.87 -3.92 -13.53
C GLU A 89 2.15 -3.61 -14.32
N ASN A 90 2.09 -3.60 -15.66
CA ASN A 90 3.21 -3.26 -16.53
C ASN A 90 3.61 -1.78 -16.45
N ASP A 91 2.67 -0.89 -16.12
CA ASP A 91 2.97 0.53 -15.89
C ASP A 91 3.82 0.75 -14.63
N VAL A 92 3.93 -0.27 -13.78
CA VAL A 92 4.78 -0.25 -12.58
C VAL A 92 5.99 -1.16 -12.74
N LYS A 93 5.81 -2.36 -13.32
CA LYS A 93 6.80 -3.45 -13.28
C LYS A 93 7.60 -3.66 -14.58
N SER A 94 7.23 -3.05 -15.70
CA SER A 94 8.04 -3.13 -16.93
C SER A 94 9.41 -2.50 -16.73
N ASP A 95 10.42 -2.93 -17.49
CA ASP A 95 11.79 -2.42 -17.34
C ASP A 95 11.89 -0.91 -17.61
N VAL A 96 11.09 -0.41 -18.55
CA VAL A 96 10.99 1.02 -18.86
C VAL A 96 10.34 1.78 -17.69
N SER A 97 9.23 1.26 -17.16
CA SER A 97 8.53 1.89 -16.04
C SER A 97 9.35 1.89 -14.76
N LYS A 98 10.08 0.81 -14.48
CA LYS A 98 11.00 0.70 -13.34
C LYS A 98 12.04 1.81 -13.30
N ILE A 99 12.51 2.30 -14.44
CA ILE A 99 13.47 3.43 -14.48
C ILE A 99 12.80 4.72 -13.97
N LYS A 100 11.58 5.03 -14.43
CA LYS A 100 10.82 6.21 -13.97
C LYS A 100 10.47 6.10 -12.49
N TRP A 101 9.97 4.94 -12.08
CA TRP A 101 9.62 4.68 -10.69
C TRP A 101 10.83 4.71 -9.77
N ARG A 102 12.00 4.21 -10.21
CA ARG A 102 13.25 4.34 -9.45
C ARG A 102 13.63 5.82 -9.25
N ARG A 103 13.55 6.63 -10.31
CA ARG A 103 13.80 8.09 -10.20
C ARG A 103 12.83 8.76 -9.22
N PHE A 104 11.57 8.36 -9.23
CA PHE A 104 10.58 8.86 -8.28
C PHE A 104 10.88 8.44 -6.84
N SER A 105 11.09 7.14 -6.60
CA SER A 105 11.40 6.59 -5.27
C SER A 105 12.68 7.18 -4.67
N ASP A 106 13.68 7.48 -5.51
CA ASP A 106 14.94 8.10 -5.09
C ASP A 106 14.76 9.46 -4.41
N LEU A 107 13.68 10.21 -4.75
CA LEU A 107 13.35 11.49 -4.12
C LEU A 107 12.95 11.36 -2.64
N TYR A 108 12.60 10.14 -2.20
CA TYR A 108 12.04 9.85 -0.88
C TYR A 108 12.85 8.81 -0.10
N LYS A 109 14.10 8.54 -0.49
CA LYS A 109 15.02 7.63 0.23
C LYS A 109 15.21 7.97 1.71
N ASN A 110 15.05 9.24 2.07
CA ASN A 110 15.17 9.73 3.44
C ASN A 110 13.87 9.58 4.26
N MET A 111 12.78 9.18 3.61
CA MET A 111 11.51 8.92 4.28
C MET A 111 11.56 7.52 4.91
N GLU A 112 11.12 7.41 6.16
CA GLU A 112 11.09 6.14 6.86
C GLU A 112 10.20 5.13 6.10
N ASN A 113 10.69 3.90 5.98
CA ASN A 113 9.96 2.77 5.40
C ASN A 113 9.45 2.98 3.95
N TYR A 114 10.02 3.93 3.18
CA TYR A 114 9.59 4.25 1.81
C TYR A 114 9.62 3.04 0.86
N ASN A 115 10.53 2.09 1.10
CA ASN A 115 10.77 0.91 0.27
C ASN A 115 10.14 -0.38 0.82
N VAL A 116 9.36 -0.32 1.91
CA VAL A 116 8.67 -1.49 2.45
C VAL A 116 7.61 -1.95 1.45
N GLY A 117 7.51 -3.26 1.21
CA GLY A 117 6.50 -3.86 0.35
C GLY A 117 5.09 -3.68 0.89
N THR A 118 4.16 -3.33 0.01
CA THR A 118 2.75 -3.17 0.32
C THR A 118 1.89 -3.58 -0.88
N LEU A 119 0.61 -3.84 -0.65
CA LEU A 119 -0.32 -4.18 -1.72
C LEU A 119 -0.95 -2.91 -2.30
N ILE A 120 -1.20 -2.92 -3.60
CA ILE A 120 -2.03 -1.92 -4.28
C ILE A 120 -3.10 -2.60 -5.13
N ARG A 121 -4.26 -1.96 -5.23
CA ARG A 121 -5.38 -2.44 -6.05
C ARG A 121 -5.15 -2.13 -7.53
N LYS A 122 -5.44 -3.09 -8.41
CA LYS A 122 -5.47 -2.93 -9.87
C LYS A 122 -6.69 -2.10 -10.25
N ASP A 123 -7.86 -2.57 -9.87
CA ASP A 123 -9.15 -1.93 -10.12
C ASP A 123 -9.67 -1.28 -8.84
N ILE A 124 -9.95 0.03 -8.90
CA ILE A 124 -10.49 0.81 -7.79
C ILE A 124 -11.90 0.37 -7.36
N ARG A 125 -12.65 -0.37 -8.19
CA ARG A 125 -14.02 -0.80 -7.88
C ARG A 125 -14.06 -2.00 -6.93
N GLY A 126 -12.98 -2.79 -6.91
CA GLY A 126 -12.82 -3.95 -6.04
C GLY A 126 -12.06 -3.64 -4.74
N GLY A 127 -12.11 -4.60 -3.82
CA GLY A 127 -11.25 -4.65 -2.64
C GLY A 127 -9.89 -5.28 -2.94
N TYR A 128 -9.15 -5.64 -1.90
CA TYR A 128 -7.91 -6.40 -2.03
C TYR A 128 -8.20 -7.90 -2.11
N ASP A 129 -7.80 -8.53 -3.21
CA ASP A 129 -7.76 -9.97 -3.40
C ASP A 129 -6.59 -10.35 -4.34
N ASP A 130 -6.36 -11.65 -4.55
CA ASP A 130 -5.24 -12.16 -5.37
C ASP A 130 -5.30 -11.70 -6.83
N ALA A 131 -6.49 -11.54 -7.39
CA ALA A 131 -6.68 -11.14 -8.79
C ALA A 131 -6.53 -9.61 -8.95
N ASN A 132 -7.02 -8.85 -7.97
CA ASN A 132 -7.11 -7.40 -7.97
C ASN A 132 -5.94 -6.70 -7.25
N SER A 133 -4.91 -7.42 -6.80
CA SER A 133 -3.81 -6.81 -6.07
C SER A 133 -2.44 -7.19 -6.64
N PHE A 134 -1.46 -6.32 -6.45
CA PHE A 134 -0.05 -6.67 -6.63
C PHE A 134 0.84 -5.88 -5.67
N ILE A 135 2.05 -6.38 -5.45
CA ILE A 135 3.02 -5.76 -4.54
C ILE A 135 3.71 -4.56 -5.22
N VAL A 136 3.76 -3.45 -4.50
CA VAL A 136 4.54 -2.24 -4.79
C VAL A 136 5.31 -1.80 -3.55
N VAL A 137 6.25 -0.86 -3.68
CA VAL A 137 6.85 -0.24 -2.49
C VAL A 137 5.98 0.88 -1.94
N ARG A 138 6.08 1.15 -0.64
CA ARG A 138 5.24 2.11 0.09
C ARG A 138 5.17 3.50 -0.55
N ILE A 139 6.27 4.02 -1.10
CA ILE A 139 6.25 5.33 -1.77
C ILE A 139 5.44 5.32 -3.08
N GLN A 140 5.44 4.20 -3.82
CA GLN A 140 4.61 4.03 -5.01
C GLN A 140 3.13 3.96 -4.61
N PHE A 141 2.83 3.23 -3.53
CA PHE A 141 1.50 3.19 -2.95
C PHE A 141 0.99 4.59 -2.59
N TYR A 142 1.77 5.38 -1.84
CA TYR A 142 1.36 6.74 -1.50
C TYR A 142 1.15 7.60 -2.74
N ALA A 143 2.03 7.53 -3.73
CA ALA A 143 1.87 8.29 -4.97
C ALA A 143 0.54 8.01 -5.67
N ILE A 144 0.22 6.73 -5.85
CA ILE A 144 -0.98 6.29 -6.57
C ILE A 144 -2.24 6.54 -5.75
N GLU A 145 -2.26 6.15 -4.48
CA GLU A 145 -3.45 6.28 -3.64
C GLU A 145 -3.75 7.74 -3.25
N LEU A 146 -2.74 8.60 -3.10
CA LEU A 146 -2.98 10.04 -2.95
C LEU A 146 -3.62 10.63 -4.21
N ALA A 147 -3.19 10.20 -5.39
CA ALA A 147 -3.79 10.65 -6.64
C ALA A 147 -5.22 10.13 -6.78
N ARG A 148 -5.47 8.84 -6.51
CA ARG A 148 -6.82 8.26 -6.50
C ARG A 148 -7.76 8.98 -5.53
N ASN A 149 -7.28 9.33 -4.34
CA ASN A 149 -8.05 10.09 -3.35
C ASN A 149 -8.37 11.51 -3.86
N ARG A 150 -7.35 12.27 -4.27
CA ARG A 150 -7.52 13.69 -4.67
C ARG A 150 -8.37 13.85 -5.92
N GLU A 151 -8.28 12.91 -6.84
CA GLU A 151 -8.99 12.93 -8.13
C GLU A 151 -10.39 12.30 -8.03
N GLY A 152 -10.80 11.87 -6.82
CA GLY A 152 -12.13 11.34 -6.56
C GLY A 152 -12.38 9.93 -7.10
N LEU A 153 -11.32 9.21 -7.47
CA LEU A 153 -11.45 7.83 -7.95
C LEU A 153 -11.85 6.89 -6.80
N ASN A 154 -11.27 7.08 -5.62
CA ASN A 154 -11.61 6.25 -4.45
C ASN A 154 -12.98 6.59 -3.83
N ASP A 155 -13.65 7.64 -4.29
CA ASP A 155 -14.97 8.04 -3.80
C ASP A 155 -16.03 6.95 -4.08
N VAL A 156 -15.78 6.04 -5.03
CA VAL A 156 -16.63 4.90 -5.36
C VAL A 156 -17.01 4.05 -4.13
N HIS A 157 -16.11 3.92 -3.15
CA HIS A 157 -16.38 3.13 -1.93
C HIS A 157 -17.12 3.94 -0.87
N PHE A 158 -16.80 5.22 -0.76
CA PHE A 158 -17.43 6.11 0.22
C PHE A 158 -18.91 6.34 -0.10
N PHE A 159 -19.25 6.56 -1.38
CA PHE A 159 -20.64 6.80 -1.76
C PHE A 159 -21.50 5.55 -1.66
N VAL A 160 -20.98 4.37 -1.98
CA VAL A 160 -21.72 3.11 -1.82
C VAL A 160 -22.14 2.90 -0.36
N ASN A 161 -21.23 3.11 0.59
CA ASN A 161 -21.54 2.92 2.02
C ASN A 161 -22.49 3.98 2.63
N ASN A 162 -22.61 5.16 2.01
CA ASN A 162 -23.48 6.25 2.50
C ASN A 162 -24.78 6.41 1.70
N SER A 163 -24.97 5.66 0.61
CA SER A 163 -26.24 5.63 -0.14
C SER A 163 -27.27 4.68 0.48
N ASP A 164 -26.81 3.76 1.33
CA ASP A 164 -27.63 2.77 2.05
C ASP A 164 -27.99 3.20 3.49
N LYS A 165 -27.70 4.46 3.88
CA LYS A 165 -28.09 5.07 5.17
C LYS A 165 -29.06 6.22 4.96
#